data_AF-A0A3D2KP03-F1
#
_entry.id   AF-A0A3D2KP03-F1
#
_cell.length_a   1.000
_cell.length_b   1.000
_cell.length_c   1.000
_cell.angle_alpha   90.00
_cell.angle_beta   90.00
_cell.angle_gamma   90.00
#
_symmetry.space_group_name_H-M   'P 1'
#
loop_
_entity.id
_entity.type
_entity.pdbx_description
1 polymer ?
#
loop_
_entity_poly.entity_id
_entity_poly.type
_entity_poly.pdbx_seq_one_letter_code
_entity_poly.pdbx_strand_id
1 'polypeptide(L)' 'MSTLDALPVGSAAVIEALRAGRSLTVRLASLGLVPGERVRVLVNYGTGPVVLAVR' A
#
# COMPACT_ATOMS: atom_id res chain seq x y z
N MET A 1 2.06 10.22 10.26
CA MET A 1 1.15 9.34 9.51
C MET A 1 1.20 9.78 8.06
N SER A 2 1.54 8.90 7.11
CA SER A 2 1.63 9.22 5.67
C SER A 2 0.76 8.25 4.86
N THR A 3 0.36 8.64 3.66
CA THR A 3 -0.36 7.78 2.72
C THR A 3 0.60 7.05 1.81
N LEU A 4 0.11 5.99 1.15
CA LEU A 4 0.92 5.12 0.29
C LEU A 4 1.56 5.88 -0.89
N ASP A 5 0.84 6.84 -1.49
CA ASP A 5 1.30 7.66 -2.61
C ASP A 5 2.42 8.64 -2.22
N ALA A 6 2.56 8.96 -0.94
CA ALA A 6 3.63 9.80 -0.43
C ALA A 6 4.92 9.02 -0.12
N LEU A 7 4.92 7.68 -0.25
CA LEU A 7 6.07 6.86 0.10
C LEU A 7 7.13 6.87 -1.02
N PRO A 8 8.41 7.14 -0.71
CA PRO A 8 9.49 7.08 -1.70
C PRO A 8 9.68 5.67 -2.28
N VAL A 9 10.10 5.59 -3.54
CA VAL A 9 10.55 4.32 -4.14
C VAL A 9 11.69 3.72 -3.32
N GLY A 10 11.65 2.40 -3.11
CA GLY A 10 12.62 1.65 -2.31
C GLY A 10 12.32 1.66 -0.80
N SER A 11 11.42 2.52 -0.34
CA SER A 11 11.02 2.54 1.08
C SER A 11 10.14 1.33 1.44
N ALA A 12 10.10 1.04 2.73
CA ALA A 12 9.19 0.05 3.29
C ALA A 12 8.37 0.67 4.43
N ALA A 13 7.11 0.29 4.51
CA ALA A 13 6.18 0.78 5.51
C ALA A 13 5.32 -0.36 6.04
N VAL A 14 4.73 -0.16 7.22
CA VAL A 14 3.71 -1.05 7.78
C VAL A 14 2.35 -0.41 7.53
N ILE A 15 1.40 -1.20 7.04
CA ILE A 15 0.03 -0.74 6.83
C ILE A 15 -0.59 -0.52 8.21
N GLU A 16 -0.99 0.71 8.51
CA GLU A 16 -1.67 1.03 9.77
C GLU A 16 -3.19 0.85 9.65
N ALA A 17 -3.77 1.28 8.52
CA ALA A 17 -5.20 1.19 8.27
C ALA A 17 -5.51 1.25 6.76
N LEU A 18 -6.66 0.68 6.38
CA LEU A 18 -7.22 0.83 5.04
C LEU A 18 -8.40 1.81 5.09
N ARG A 19 -8.23 2.98 4.49
CA ARG A 19 -9.28 4.00 4.37
C ARG A 19 -9.89 3.96 2.98
N ALA A 20 -10.79 3.00 2.76
CA ALA A 20 -11.45 2.76 1.48
C ALA A 20 -12.87 2.20 1.67
N GLY A 21 -13.69 2.26 0.62
CA GLY A 21 -15.00 1.61 0.59
C GLY A 21 -14.90 0.09 0.64
N ARG A 22 -15.98 -0.58 1.08
CA ARG A 22 -16.02 -2.03 1.36
C ARG A 22 -15.38 -2.90 0.27
N SER A 23 -15.75 -2.71 -0.99
CA SER A 23 -15.27 -3.54 -2.09
C SER A 23 -13.77 -3.41 -2.32
N LEU A 24 -13.22 -2.19 -2.20
CA LEU A 24 -11.79 -1.96 -2.34
C LEU A 24 -11.03 -2.52 -1.14
N THR A 25 -11.54 -2.34 0.08
CA THR A 25 -10.95 -2.93 1.29
C THR A 25 -10.85 -4.46 1.18
N VAL A 26 -11.91 -5.14 0.74
CA VAL A 26 -11.90 -6.60 0.53
C VAL A 26 -10.87 -7.00 -0.52
N ARG A 27 -10.79 -6.27 -1.64
CA ARG A 27 -9.81 -6.54 -2.69
C ARG A 27 -8.38 -6.37 -2.19
N LEU A 28 -8.07 -5.28 -1.50
CA LEU A 28 -6.74 -5.03 -0.93
C LEU A 28 -6.35 -6.13 0.07
N ALA A 29 -7.27 -6.53 0.95
CA ALA A 29 -7.05 -7.62 1.88
C ALA A 29 -6.76 -8.96 1.18
N SER A 30 -7.48 -9.27 0.09
CA SER A 30 -7.23 -10.48 -0.71
C SER A 30 -5.87 -10.51 -1.42
N LEU A 31 -5.22 -9.35 -1.55
CA LEU A 31 -3.87 -9.19 -2.10
C LEU A 31 -2.78 -9.12 -1.01
N GLY A 32 -3.13 -9.34 0.25
CA GLY A 32 -2.20 -9.27 1.39
C GLY A 32 -1.97 -7.86 1.95
N LEU A 33 -2.70 -6.85 1.46
CA LEU A 33 -2.61 -5.49 1.99
C LEU A 33 -3.57 -5.35 3.18
N VAL A 34 -3.13 -5.78 4.36
CA VAL A 34 -3.91 -5.70 5.62
C VAL A 34 -3.14 -4.95 6.72
N PRO A 35 -3.82 -4.35 7.70
CA PRO A 35 -3.15 -3.70 8.83
C PRO A 35 -2.16 -4.64 9.53
N GLY A 36 -0.97 -4.11 9.83
CA GLY A 36 0.15 -4.87 10.40
C GLY A 36 1.12 -5.42 9.35
N GLU A 37 0.72 -5.52 8.08
CA GLU A 37 1.60 -6.05 7.04
C GLU A 37 2.65 -5.05 6.56
N ARG A 38 3.84 -5.57 6.24
CA ARG A 38 4.94 -4.78 5.71
C ARG A 38 4.94 -4.82 4.19
N VAL A 39 4.95 -3.64 3.58
CA VAL A 39 5.05 -3.47 2.13
C VAL A 39 6.34 -2.76 1.73
N ARG A 40 6.81 -3.01 0.52
CA ARG A 40 7.91 -2.25 -0.11
C ARG A 40 7.45 -1.59 -1.39
N VAL A 41 7.77 -0.31 -1.55
CA VAL A 41 7.46 0.45 -2.77
C VAL A 41 8.48 0.12 -3.85
N LEU A 42 8.02 -0.44 -4.96
CA LEU A 42 8.84 -0.74 -6.14
C LEU A 42 8.77 0.37 -7.17
N VAL A 43 7.59 0.95 -7.36
CA VAL A 43 7.35 2.04 -8.32
C VAL A 43 6.35 3.03 -7.71
N ASN A 44 6.70 4.31 -7.76
CA ASN A 44 5.82 5.42 -7.40
C ASN A 44 6.29 6.69 -8.12
N TYR A 45 5.73 6.97 -9.30
CA TYR A 45 6.08 8.12 -10.12
C TYR A 45 5.19 9.35 -9.87
N GLY A 46 4.35 9.34 -8.82
CA GLY A 46 3.42 10.42 -8.49
C GLY A 46 2.19 10.53 -9.40
N THR A 47 2.29 10.12 -10.68
CA THR A 47 1.21 10.20 -11.68
C THR A 47 0.96 8.85 -12.35
N GLY A 48 0.93 7.77 -11.57
CA GLY A 48 0.81 6.43 -12.12
C GLY A 48 0.46 5.37 -11.08
N PRO A 49 0.32 4.11 -11.51
CA PRO A 49 0.10 3.02 -10.58
C PRO A 49 1.28 2.93 -9.60
N VAL A 50 0.96 2.71 -8.32
CA VAL A 50 1.96 2.35 -7.32
C VAL A 50 2.15 0.85 -7.35
N VAL A 51 3.38 0.39 -7.57
CA VAL A 51 3.72 -1.04 -7.54
C VAL A 51 4.35 -1.37 -6.19
N LEU A 52 3.79 -2.37 -5.51
CA LEU A 52 4.23 -2.80 -4.20
C LEU A 52 4.66 -4.27 -4.23
N ALA A 53 5.68 -4.59 -3.46
CA ALA A 53 5.92 -5.95 -3.01
C ALA A 53 5.22 -6.15 -1.66
N VAL A 54 4.36 -7.15 -1.61
CA VAL A 54 3.68 -7.64 -0.39
C VAL A 54 4.33 -8.98 -0.03
N ARG A 55 4.48 -9.26 1.27
CA ARG A 55 4.96 -10.56 1.75
C ARG A 55 3.82 -11.52 2.00
#